data_AF-A0A7C4JPS2-F1
#
_entry.id   AF-A0A7C4JPS2-F1
#
_cell.length_a   1.000
_cell.length_b   1.000
_cell.length_c   1.000
_cell.angle_alpha   90.00
_cell.angle_beta   90.00
_cell.angle_gamma   90.00
#
_symmetry.space_group_name_H-M   'P 1'
#
loop_
_entity.id
_entity.type
_entity.pdbx_description
1 polymer ?
#
loop_
_entity_poly.entity_id
_entity_poly.type
_entity_poly.pdbx_seq_one_letter_code
_entity_poly.pdbx_strand_id
1 'polypeptide(L)' 'MEDRINAFMIRSFDFFMEYRERLNQLRYDEWKRAHYLLLKRAGLVYDPMEGMPKREPEEIN' A
#
# COMPACT_ATOMS: atom_id res chain seq x y z
N MET A 1 -10.36 -21.02 -33.73
CA MET A 1 -11.29 -20.13 -32.98
C MET A 1 -11.10 -20.33 -31.48
N GLU A 2 -11.07 -21.59 -31.02
CA GLU A 2 -10.77 -21.98 -29.64
C GLU A 2 -9.43 -21.43 -29.12
N ASP A 3 -8.35 -21.47 -29.90
CA ASP A 3 -7.04 -20.94 -29.43
C ASP A 3 -7.07 -19.45 -29.09
N ARG A 4 -7.85 -18.65 -29.82
CA ARG A 4 -8.01 -17.22 -29.54
C ARG A 4 -8.83 -17.00 -28.27
N ILE A 5 -9.83 -17.85 -28.03
CA ILE A 5 -10.65 -17.81 -26.81
C ILE A 5 -9.79 -18.22 -25.61
N ASN A 6 -9.00 -19.29 -25.73
CA ASN A 6 -8.09 -19.74 -24.69
C ASN A 6 -7.04 -18.69 -24.35
N ALA A 7 -6.42 -18.06 -25.37
CA ALA A 7 -5.46 -16.98 -25.17
C ALA A 7 -6.08 -15.77 -24.46
N PHE A 8 -7.32 -15.41 -24.81
CA PHE A 8 -8.05 -14.36 -24.11
C PHE A 8 -8.33 -14.72 -22.65
N MET A 9 -8.79 -15.94 -22.38
CA MET A 9 -9.09 -16.42 -21.02
C MET A 9 -7.85 -16.43 -20.13
N ILE A 10 -6.71 -16.91 -20.64
CA ILE A 10 -5.43 -16.90 -19.90
C ILE A 10 -5.04 -15.47 -19.55
N ARG A 11 -5.05 -14.56 -20.55
CA ARG A 11 -4.69 -13.15 -20.33
C ARG A 11 -5.62 -12.45 -19.33
N SER A 12 -6.92 -12.73 -19.40
CA SER A 12 -7.89 -12.21 -18.42
C SER A 12 -7.62 -12.72 -17.02
N PHE A 13 -7.20 -13.98 -16.89
CA PHE A 13 -6.85 -14.57 -15.60
C PHE A 13 -5.58 -13.95 -15.02
N ASP A 14 -4.58 -13.66 -15.85
CA ASP A 14 -3.35 -12.97 -15.43
C ASP A 14 -3.69 -11.61 -14.81
N PHE A 15 -4.52 -10.80 -15.49
CA PHE A 15 -4.98 -9.52 -14.95
C PHE A 15 -5.74 -9.68 -13.63
N PHE A 16 -6.65 -10.65 -13.56
CA PHE A 16 -7.40 -10.92 -12.33
C PHE A 16 -6.47 -11.24 -11.15
N MET A 17 -5.46 -12.08 -11.38
CA MET A 17 -4.50 -12.48 -10.36
C MET A 17 -3.63 -11.29 -9.92
N GLU A 18 -3.14 -10.49 -10.86
CA GLU A 18 -2.35 -9.28 -10.59
C GLU A 18 -3.14 -8.29 -9.72
N TYR A 19 -4.37 -7.96 -10.10
CA TYR A 19 -5.18 -7.02 -9.34
C TYR A 19 -5.58 -7.56 -7.96
N ARG A 20 -5.83 -8.87 -7.86
CA ARG A 20 -6.12 -9.52 -6.57
C ARG A 20 -4.93 -9.41 -5.62
N GLU A 21 -3.73 -9.66 -6.11
CA GLU A 21 -2.50 -9.54 -5.31
C GLU A 21 -2.26 -8.09 -4.88
N ARG A 22 -2.38 -7.14 -5.82
CA ARG A 22 -2.25 -5.72 -5.53
C ARG A 22 -3.27 -5.22 -4.51
N LEU A 23 -4.52 -5.67 -4.60
CA LEU A 23 -5.55 -5.33 -3.62
C LEU A 23 -5.23 -5.89 -2.23
N ASN A 24 -4.73 -7.12 -2.15
CA ASN A 24 -4.32 -7.71 -0.88
C ASN A 24 -3.15 -6.94 -0.25
N GLN A 25 -2.17 -6.52 -1.04
CA GLN A 25 -1.07 -5.69 -0.57
C GLN A 25 -1.58 -4.35 0.01
N LEU A 26 -2.48 -3.66 -0.70
CA LEU A 26 -3.07 -2.41 -0.23
C LEU A 26 -3.82 -2.60 1.10
N ARG A 27 -4.62 -3.66 1.22
CA ARG A 27 -5.36 -3.99 2.45
C ARG A 27 -4.40 -4.26 3.62
N TYR A 28 -3.31 -4.98 3.36
CA TYR A 28 -2.30 -5.26 4.38
C TYR A 28 -1.61 -3.97 4.84
N ASP A 29 -1.24 -3.09 3.90
CA ASP A 29 -0.59 -1.82 4.21
C ASP A 29 -1.51 -0.87 4.99
N GLU A 30 -2.79 -0.80 4.64
CA GLU A 30 -3.81 -0.06 5.39
C GLU A 30 -3.98 -0.61 6.80
N TRP A 31 -4.08 -1.92 6.94
CA TRP A 31 -4.20 -2.58 8.25
C TRP A 31 -2.98 -2.28 9.12
N LYS A 32 -1.77 -2.39 8.56
CA LYS A 32 -0.51 -2.09 9.26
C LYS A 32 -0.44 -0.62 9.66
N ARG A 33 -0.80 0.30 8.77
CA ARG A 33 -0.85 1.75 9.05
C ARG A 33 -1.86 2.07 10.16
N ALA A 34 -3.05 1.50 10.10
CA ALA A 34 -4.09 1.71 11.12
C ALA A 34 -3.63 1.19 12.49
N HIS A 35 -3.01 0.00 12.54
CA HIS A 35 -2.44 -0.56 13.76
C HIS A 35 -1.32 0.32 14.34
N TYR A 36 -0.39 0.76 13.50
CA TYR A 36 0.67 1.68 13.92
C TYR A 36 0.09 2.96 14.51
N LEU A 37 -0.90 3.58 13.85
CA LEU A 37 -1.53 4.81 14.34
C LEU A 37 -2.27 4.60 15.67
N LEU A 38 -2.93 3.46 15.87
CA LEU A 38 -3.57 3.12 17.14
C LEU A 38 -2.54 2.98 18.27
N LEU A 39 -1.47 2.22 18.03
CA LEU A 39 -0.42 2.02 19.03
C LEU A 39 0.33 3.32 19.34
N LYS A 40 0.61 4.14 18.32
CA LYS A 40 1.20 5.47 18.47
C LYS A 40 0.32 6.37 19.34
N ARG A 41 -0.99 6.43 19.06
CA ARG A 41 -1.96 7.20 19.88
C ARG A 41 -2.06 6.68 21.31
N ALA A 42 -1.89 5.39 21.54
CA ALA A 42 -1.86 4.78 22.87
C ALA A 42 -0.52 5.00 23.60
N GLY A 43 0.48 5.63 22.98
CA GLY A 43 1.83 5.80 23.54
C GLY A 43 2.63 4.49 23.62
N LEU A 44 2.21 3.44 22.91
CA LEU A 44 2.82 2.11 22.94
C LEU A 44 3.90 1.91 21.88
N VAL A 45 4.00 2.82 20.90
CA VAL A 45 5.02 2.81 19.86
C VAL A 45 5.65 4.20 19.79
N TYR A 46 6.97 4.23 19.89
CA TYR A 46 7.77 5.44 19.70
C TYR A 46 8.00 5.69 18.22
N ASP A 47 7.69 6.89 17.75
CA ASP A 47 8.04 7.36 16.41
C ASP A 47 9.39 8.11 16.49
N PRO A 48 10.49 7.60 15.91
CA PRO A 48 11.79 8.29 15.96
C PRO A 48 11.80 9.69 15.34
N MET A 49 10.79 10.04 14.56
CA MET A 49 10.61 11.40 14.02
C MET A 49 9.84 12.33 14.97
N GLU A 50 9.21 11.81 16.02
CA GLU A 50 8.63 12.63 17.09
C GLU A 50 9.74 13.33 17.88
N GLY A 51 9.94 14.61 17.59
CA GLY A 51 10.98 15.45 18.19
C GLY A 51 12.04 15.93 17.20
N MET A 52 12.02 15.47 15.94
CA MET A 52 12.86 16.08 14.91
C MET A 52 12.38 17.52 14.66
N PRO A 53 13.29 18.51 14.62
CA PRO A 53 12.92 19.86 14.25
C PRO A 53 12.29 19.84 12.86
N LYS A 54 11.11 20.48 12.73
CA LYS A 54 10.46 20.63 11.43
C LYS A 54 11.41 21.42 10.55
N ARG A 55 11.90 20.82 9.45
CA ARG A 55 12.59 21.59 8.41
C ARG A 55 11.59 22.61 7.88
N GLU A 56 11.92 23.89 8.00
CA GLU A 56 11.16 24.92 7.29
C GLU A 56 11.25 24.63 5.79
N PRO A 57 10.14 24.73 5.04
CA PRO A 57 10.18 24.54 3.61
C PRO A 57 11.12 25.58 3.01
N GLU A 58 12.13 25.14 2.25
CA GLU A 58 13.00 26.04 1.50
C GLU A 58 12.13 26.82 0.51
N GLU A 59 12.01 28.13 0.72
CA GLU A 59 11.40 29.03 -0.24
C GLU A 59 12.23 28.97 -1.53
N ILE A 60 11.61 28.43 -2.59
CA ILE A 60 12.19 28.44 -3.93
C ILE A 60 12.06 29.87 -4.45
N ASN A 61 13.18 30.60 -4.45
CA ASN A 61 13.33 31.91 -5.12
C ASN A 61 13.35 31.75 -6.64
#